data_AF-A0A6G7ZHV5-F1
#
_entry.id   AF-A0A6G7ZHV5-F1
#
_cell.length_a   1.000
_cell.length_b   1.000
_cell.length_c   1.000
_cell.angle_alpha   90.00
_cell.angle_beta   90.00
_cell.angle_gamma   90.00
#
_symmetry.space_group_name_H-M   'P 1'
#
loop_
_entity.id
_entity.type
_entity.pdbx_description
1 polymer ?
#
loop_
_entity_poly.entity_id
_entity_poly.type
_entity_poly.pdbx_seq_one_letter_code
_entity_poly.pdbx_strand_id
1 'polypeptide(L)' 'MKWLTALVFGAVLAFILPLMFGGTGGVWMETWVKWGTVRPFPQSPGLLFSIPIFLGSAIALRIFFNWHRN' A
#
# COMPACT_ATOMS: atom_id res chain seq x y z
N MET A 1 5.89 2.01 -18.11
CA MET A 1 5.15 2.95 -17.21
C MET A 1 6.12 3.95 -16.55
N LYS A 2 5.79 5.24 -16.39
CA LYS A 2 6.66 6.21 -15.67
C LYS A 2 6.71 5.90 -14.16
N TRP A 3 7.82 6.21 -13.48
CA TRP A 3 7.95 5.98 -12.03
C TRP A 3 6.89 6.70 -11.20
N LEU A 4 6.58 7.96 -11.54
CA LEU A 4 5.52 8.73 -10.87
C LEU A 4 4.18 7.98 -10.89
N THR A 5 3.79 7.43 -12.04
CA THR A 5 2.54 6.66 -12.18
C THR A 5 2.53 5.43 -11.29
N ALA A 6 3.65 4.68 -11.24
CA ALA A 6 3.76 3.49 -10.40
C ALA A 6 3.69 3.83 -8.90
N LEU A 7 4.34 4.94 -8.47
CA LEU A 7 4.29 5.44 -7.10
C LEU A 7 2.87 5.86 -6.71
N VAL A 8 2.13 6.54 -7.60
CA VAL A 8 0.73 6.94 -7.35
C VAL A 8 -0.15 5.70 -7.15
N PHE A 9 -0.06 4.71 -8.03
CA PHE A 9 -0.82 3.47 -7.87
C PHE A 9 -0.43 2.72 -6.60
N GLY A 10 0.87 2.67 -6.27
CA GLY A 10 1.31 2.04 -5.03
C GLY A 10 0.79 2.76 -3.80
N ALA A 11 0.71 4.09 -3.82
CA ALA A 11 0.17 4.87 -2.71
C ALA A 11 -1.33 4.61 -2.52
N VAL A 12 -2.09 4.53 -3.61
CA VAL A 12 -3.51 4.15 -3.58
C VAL A 12 -3.70 2.77 -2.96
N LEU A 13 -2.94 1.77 -3.42
CA LEU A 13 -3.01 0.41 -2.89
C LEU A 13 -2.62 0.34 -1.40
N ALA A 14 -1.63 1.12 -0.99
CA ALA A 14 -1.18 1.19 0.40
C ALA A 14 -2.22 1.73 1.38
N PHE A 15 -3.25 2.45 0.89
CA PHE A 15 -4.41 2.84 1.68
C PHE A 15 -5.57 1.84 1.57
N ILE A 16 -5.87 1.38 0.36
CA ILE A 16 -7.04 0.53 0.10
C ILE A 16 -6.92 -0.84 0.75
N LEU A 17 -5.76 -1.51 0.58
CA LEU A 17 -5.57 -2.88 1.06
C LEU A 17 -5.79 -2.99 2.58
N PRO A 18 -5.14 -2.17 3.44
CA PRO A 18 -5.41 -2.19 4.87
C PRO A 18 -6.90 -2.01 5.20
N LEU A 19 -7.58 -1.13 4.47
CA LEU A 19 -8.99 -0.78 4.69
C LEU A 19 -9.90 -1.96 4.34
N MET A 20 -9.62 -2.68 3.25
CA MET A 20 -10.33 -3.90 2.86
C MET A 20 -10.15 -5.05 3.86
N PHE A 21 -9.01 -5.09 4.55
CA PHE A 21 -8.71 -6.12 5.56
C PHE A 21 -9.00 -5.68 7.00
N GLY A 22 -9.97 -4.76 7.19
CA GLY A 22 -10.53 -4.39 8.49
C GLY A 22 -9.85 -3.20 9.19
N GLY A 23 -8.94 -2.48 8.51
CA GLY A 23 -8.32 -1.26 9.04
C GLY A 23 -7.59 -1.51 10.36
N THR A 24 -7.74 -0.60 11.34
CA THR A 24 -7.05 -0.72 12.63
C THR A 24 -7.45 -1.93 13.46
N GLY A 25 -8.65 -2.47 13.26
CA GLY A 25 -9.19 -3.61 14.01
C GLY A 25 -9.13 -4.94 13.26
N GLY A 26 -8.49 -4.96 12.10
CA GLY A 26 -8.43 -6.14 11.25
C GLY A 26 -7.08 -6.85 11.29
N VAL A 27 -7.03 -7.98 10.57
CA VAL A 27 -5.86 -8.86 10.43
C VAL A 27 -4.60 -8.09 9.98
N TRP A 28 -4.80 -6.96 9.29
CA TRP A 28 -3.72 -6.08 8.87
C TRP A 28 -2.84 -5.59 10.03
N MET A 29 -3.45 -5.24 11.17
CA MET A 29 -2.74 -4.76 12.36
C MET A 29 -2.30 -5.89 13.31
N GLU A 30 -2.78 -7.11 13.10
CA GLU A 30 -2.44 -8.28 13.91
C GLU A 30 -1.20 -9.04 13.39
N THR A 31 -0.83 -8.81 12.14
CA THR A 31 0.26 -9.52 11.45
C THR A 31 1.54 -8.68 11.36
N TRP A 32 2.58 -9.21 10.73
CA TRP A 32 3.88 -8.53 10.53
C TRP A 32 3.76 -7.23 9.74
N VAL A 33 2.71 -7.07 8.93
CA VAL A 33 2.49 -5.89 8.06
C VAL A 33 2.26 -4.60 8.88
N LYS A 34 1.92 -4.74 10.17
CA LYS A 34 1.79 -3.62 11.11
C LYS A 34 3.07 -2.80 11.27
N TRP A 35 4.25 -3.43 11.17
CA TRP A 35 5.55 -2.78 11.44
C TRP A 35 5.92 -1.69 10.43
N GLY A 36 5.32 -1.73 9.24
CA GLY A 36 5.48 -0.70 8.21
C GLY A 36 4.21 0.09 7.95
N THR A 37 3.21 0.02 8.83
CA THR A 37 1.93 0.70 8.64
C THR A 37 1.88 1.98 9.47
N VAL A 38 1.69 3.11 8.80
CA VAL A 38 1.51 4.43 9.39
C VAL A 38 0.02 4.68 9.64
N ARG A 39 -0.30 5.31 10.77
CA ARG A 39 -1.64 5.80 11.12
C ARG A 39 -1.65 7.32 10.99
N PRO A 40 -2.03 7.89 9.84
CA PRO A 40 -1.89 9.32 9.59
C PRO A 40 -2.85 10.13 10.45
N PHE A 41 -4.03 9.58 10.74
CA PHE A 41 -5.06 10.19 11.57
C PHE A 41 -5.50 9.23 12.68
N PRO A 42 -5.08 9.45 13.94
CA PRO A 42 -5.47 8.60 15.07
C PRO A 42 -6.99 8.53 15.29
N GLN A 43 -7.72 9.60 14.94
CA GLN A 43 -9.19 9.66 15.07
C GLN A 43 -9.95 8.95 13.92
N SER A 44 -9.25 8.52 12.87
CA SER A 44 -9.84 7.85 11.72
C SER A 44 -9.34 6.41 11.63
N PRO A 45 -9.97 5.46 12.36
CA PRO A 45 -9.50 4.07 12.47
C PRO A 45 -9.44 3.31 11.14
N GLY A 46 -10.12 3.78 10.09
CA GLY A 46 -10.01 3.17 8.75
C GLY A 46 -8.75 3.58 7.98
N LEU A 47 -8.10 4.69 8.32
CA LEU A 47 -7.08 5.30 7.48
C LEU A 47 -5.69 4.79 7.88
N LEU A 48 -5.24 3.75 7.20
CA LEU A 48 -3.94 3.13 7.38
C LEU A 48 -3.12 3.25 6.09
N PHE A 49 -1.84 3.56 6.22
CA PHE A 49 -0.92 3.60 5.08
C PHE A 49 0.18 2.55 5.25
N SER A 50 0.20 1.52 4.41
CA SER A 50 1.20 0.45 4.48
C SER A 50 2.40 0.75 3.57
N ILE A 51 3.55 1.09 4.17
CA ILE A 51 4.82 1.31 3.46
C ILE A 51 5.28 0.06 2.68
N PRO A 52 5.19 -1.16 3.23
CA PRO A 52 5.54 -2.38 2.49
C PRO A 52 4.70 -2.55 1.22
N ILE A 53 3.38 -2.30 1.30
CA ILE A 53 2.51 -2.36 0.13
C ILE A 53 2.85 -1.25 -0.85
N PHE A 54 3.06 -0.03 -0.38
CA PHE A 54 3.44 1.11 -1.23
C PHE A 54 4.66 0.79 -2.09
N LEU A 55 5.76 0.39 -1.44
CA LEU A 55 7.03 0.11 -2.13
C LEU A 55 6.90 -1.14 -3.00
N GLY A 56 6.35 -2.22 -2.45
CA GLY A 56 6.23 -3.50 -3.15
C GLY A 56 5.38 -3.37 -4.42
N SER A 57 4.20 -2.75 -4.31
CA SER A 57 3.32 -2.56 -5.46
C SER A 57 3.86 -1.56 -6.48
N ALA A 58 4.47 -0.45 -6.05
CA ALA A 58 5.07 0.51 -6.98
C ALA A 58 6.21 -0.14 -7.79
N ILE A 59 7.08 -0.92 -7.14
CA ILE A 59 8.17 -1.63 -7.81
C ILE A 59 7.60 -2.73 -8.73
N ALA A 60 6.68 -3.56 -8.23
CA ALA A 60 6.07 -4.64 -9.01
C ALA A 60 5.36 -4.10 -10.26
N LEU A 61 4.55 -3.06 -10.13
CA LEU A 61 3.88 -2.40 -11.26
C LEU A 61 4.89 -1.83 -12.26
N ARG A 62 5.94 -1.17 -11.76
CA ARG A 62 6.99 -0.62 -12.64
C ARG A 62 7.68 -1.74 -13.42
N ILE A 63 8.02 -2.85 -12.78
CA ILE A 63 8.66 -4.00 -13.45
C ILE A 63 7.70 -4.64 -14.45
N PHE A 64 6.48 -4.99 -14.03
CA PHE A 64 5.46 -5.64 -14.84
C PHE A 64 5.16 -4.86 -16.13
N PHE A 65 4.88 -3.56 -16.01
CA PHE A 65 4.57 -2.71 -17.17
C PHE A 65 5.79 -2.30 -18.00
N ASN A 66 7.01 -2.48 -17.50
CA ASN A 66 8.21 -2.32 -18.32
C ASN A 66 8.50 -3.58 -19.11
N TRP A 67 8.26 -4.74 -18.51
CA TRP A 67 8.38 -6.02 -19.19
C TRP A 67 7.43 -6.13 -20.37
N HIS A 68 6.17 -5.71 -20.23
CA HIS A 68 5.17 -5.70 -21.32
C HIS A 68 5.39 -4.62 -22.40
N ARG A 69 6.38 -3.75 -22.24
CA ARG A 69 6.70 -2.72 -23.23
C ARG A 69 7.72 -3.22 -24.27
N ASN A 70 8.43 -4.31 -23.96
CA ASN A 70 9.38 -4.97 -24.84
C ASN A 70 8.71 -6.16 -25.54
#